data_AF-A0AAU3IFV6-F1
#
_entry.id   AF-A0AAU3IFV6-F1
#
_cell.length_a   1.000
_cell.length_b   1.000
_cell.length_c   1.000
_cell.angle_alpha   90.00
_cell.angle_beta   90.00
_cell.angle_gamma   90.00
#
_symmetry.space_group_name_H-M   'P 1'
#
loop_
_entity.id
_entity.type
_entity.pdbx_description
1 polymer ?
#
loop_
_entity_poly.entity_id
_entity_poly.type
_entity_poly.pdbx_seq_one_letter_code
_entity_poly.pdbx_strand_id
1 'polypeptide(L)'
;MRKVIGAGTAASLALAALLTGVFTGTARAANIAANPGFESGLSGWTCAPTAQVVSSPVHGGSRALSATPVGNDYARCQQTIAVKPSTTYALSAWVQGNYVFLGATGAGVEVQTWASPGPVWSRLATSFTTGSATTSVTVYVNGWYGQGTYYADDVILDGPGTVPSPSPSPSPSVSPSPSGPPPNPGAITFAPYVDITMTTPSLVSAYTATGVKNYTLAFALGDSTGCNPAWGGTIPIGDARIVGDVKGLQARGGQVIVATGGAVGPYLEHTCGTSAALLAAYKKVLDTVGTNYLDVDVEASIDAAKVNTALRQLQAERGTVISYTLRVQGQDYGVDPFSVQILQDAAARGLNVLVNPMLMDFGYSGAWGAAMVGAANATVAQLKQIWPSKTDAQIRRMLGLTPMIGKNDTGQVTSQADARTLLSYAQANHVGRIGFWSVGRDNGGCPNGTLSPTCSGVSQSAYEFTDIFKAFTG
;
A
#
# COMPACT_ATOMS: atom_id res chain seq x y z
N MET A 1 -55.12 42.78 -35.23
CA MET A 1 -53.92 42.23 -35.89
C MET A 1 -52.88 43.33 -36.04
N ARG A 2 -51.66 43.08 -35.52
CA ARG A 2 -50.36 43.74 -35.78
C ARG A 2 -50.14 45.23 -35.42
N LYS A 3 -49.02 45.42 -34.68
CA LYS A 3 -48.00 46.50 -34.75
C LYS A 3 -48.38 47.85 -34.07
N VAL A 4 -47.53 48.63 -33.38
CA VAL A 4 -46.07 48.83 -33.29
C VAL A 4 -45.71 49.34 -31.87
N ILE A 5 -44.79 48.68 -31.14
CA ILE A 5 -43.48 49.12 -30.59
C ILE A 5 -43.30 50.63 -30.28
N GLY A 6 -43.08 50.93 -28.99
CA GLY A 6 -42.65 52.24 -28.49
C GLY A 6 -41.13 52.41 -28.44
N ALA A 7 -40.70 53.68 -28.46
CA ALA A 7 -39.33 54.13 -28.34
C ALA A 7 -39.23 55.20 -27.24
N GLY A 8 -38.08 55.29 -26.56
CA GLY A 8 -37.63 56.53 -25.93
C GLY A 8 -37.43 56.54 -24.41
N THR A 9 -36.34 55.91 -23.96
CA THR A 9 -35.38 56.38 -22.93
C THR A 9 -35.75 57.46 -21.91
N ALA A 10 -35.59 57.13 -20.62
CA ALA A 10 -35.05 58.03 -19.59
C ALA A 10 -34.28 57.20 -18.54
N ALA A 11 -33.01 57.55 -18.32
CA ALA A 11 -32.13 56.93 -17.34
C ALA A 11 -32.28 57.59 -15.96
N SER A 12 -32.25 56.81 -14.88
CA SER A 12 -31.69 57.19 -13.56
C SER A 12 -31.61 56.00 -12.59
N LEU A 13 -30.39 55.78 -12.11
CA LEU A 13 -29.91 55.09 -10.89
C LEU A 13 -30.83 54.12 -10.10
N ALA A 14 -30.37 52.87 -9.98
CA ALA A 14 -30.49 52.09 -8.74
C ALA A 14 -29.35 51.07 -8.62
N LEU A 15 -28.68 51.14 -7.48
CA LEU A 15 -27.61 50.25 -7.01
C LEU A 15 -28.19 48.85 -6.75
N ALA A 16 -27.75 47.83 -7.47
CA ALA A 16 -28.09 46.43 -7.18
C ALA A 16 -26.80 45.62 -7.05
N ALA A 17 -26.54 45.14 -5.83
CA ALA A 17 -25.45 44.23 -5.51
C ALA A 17 -25.62 42.91 -6.26
N LEU A 18 -24.66 42.56 -7.12
CA LEU A 18 -24.46 41.18 -7.56
C LEU A 18 -23.27 40.59 -6.79
N LEU A 19 -23.57 39.63 -5.91
CA LEU A 19 -22.59 38.64 -5.47
C LEU A 19 -22.11 37.87 -6.72
N THR A 20 -20.95 38.20 -7.25
CA THR A 20 -20.21 37.29 -8.12
C THR A 20 -19.60 36.21 -7.25
N GLY A 21 -20.25 35.04 -7.23
CA GLY A 21 -19.64 33.81 -6.73
C GLY A 21 -18.37 33.55 -7.54
N VAL A 22 -17.22 33.62 -6.86
CA VAL A 22 -15.97 33.15 -7.42
C VAL A 22 -16.07 31.62 -7.45
N PHE A 23 -16.37 31.06 -8.61
CA PHE A 23 -16.07 29.67 -8.89
C PHE A 23 -14.54 29.53 -8.81
N THR A 24 -14.03 29.05 -7.67
CA THR A 24 -12.68 28.49 -7.62
C THR A 24 -12.72 27.16 -8.37
N GLY A 25 -12.62 27.23 -9.69
CA GLY A 25 -12.26 26.06 -10.48
C GLY A 25 -10.93 25.53 -9.98
N THR A 26 -10.90 24.30 -9.49
CA THR A 26 -9.65 23.60 -9.17
C THR A 26 -8.84 23.48 -10.47
N ALA A 27 -7.73 24.19 -10.58
CA ALA A 27 -6.79 24.01 -11.68
C ALA A 27 -6.25 22.56 -11.64
N ARG A 28 -6.68 21.71 -12.58
CA ARG A 28 -6.02 20.44 -12.86
C ARG A 28 -4.76 20.74 -13.68
N ALA A 29 -3.62 20.18 -13.28
CA ALA A 29 -2.46 20.13 -14.16
C ALA A 29 -2.83 19.39 -15.45
N ALA A 30 -2.35 19.87 -16.60
CA ALA A 30 -2.59 19.24 -17.88
C ALA A 30 -1.69 18.00 -18.03
N ASN A 31 -2.24 16.89 -18.55
CA ASN A 31 -1.45 15.72 -18.94
C ASN A 31 -0.37 16.15 -19.95
N ILE A 32 0.90 15.96 -19.62
CA ILE A 32 2.03 16.35 -20.45
C ILE A 32 2.53 15.23 -21.37
N ALA A 33 1.93 14.03 -21.32
CA ALA A 33 2.17 12.98 -22.30
C ALA A 33 1.49 13.31 -23.64
N ALA A 34 2.21 13.21 -24.74
CA ALA A 34 1.66 13.44 -26.07
C ALA A 34 0.97 12.18 -26.59
N ASN A 35 -0.19 12.36 -27.26
CA ASN A 35 -1.01 11.27 -27.80
C ASN A 35 -1.27 10.16 -26.76
N PRO A 36 -1.84 10.50 -25.59
CA PRO A 36 -1.90 9.61 -24.43
C PRO A 36 -2.82 8.40 -24.61
N GLY A 37 -3.86 8.52 -25.44
CA GLY A 37 -4.79 7.43 -25.80
C GLY A 37 -4.54 6.84 -27.20
N PHE A 38 -3.38 7.11 -27.81
CA PHE A 38 -3.01 6.53 -29.12
C PHE A 38 -3.98 6.82 -30.30
N GLU A 39 -4.87 7.82 -30.17
CA GLU A 39 -5.84 8.24 -31.20
C GLU A 39 -5.17 8.73 -32.48
N SER A 40 -3.94 9.25 -32.39
CA SER A 40 -3.11 9.67 -33.52
C SER A 40 -2.10 8.59 -33.96
N GLY A 41 -2.45 7.31 -33.80
CA GLY A 41 -1.54 6.19 -34.04
C GLY A 41 -0.44 6.13 -32.97
N LEU A 42 0.77 5.70 -33.35
CA LEU A 42 1.94 5.70 -32.47
C LEU A 42 2.74 7.01 -32.52
N SER A 43 2.17 8.08 -33.08
CA SER A 43 2.86 9.38 -33.18
C SER A 43 3.25 9.90 -31.79
N GLY A 44 4.49 10.38 -31.66
CA GLY A 44 5.07 10.83 -30.39
C GLY A 44 5.58 9.72 -29.49
N TRP A 45 5.46 8.45 -29.89
CA TRP A 45 5.92 7.29 -29.14
C TRP A 45 6.93 6.48 -29.95
N THR A 46 7.99 6.01 -29.28
CA THR A 46 8.94 5.07 -29.84
C THR A 46 8.60 3.68 -29.31
N CYS A 47 8.06 2.82 -30.18
CA CYS A 47 7.66 1.47 -29.80
C CYS A 47 8.49 0.38 -30.49
N ALA A 48 8.50 -0.81 -29.89
CA ALA A 48 9.01 -2.03 -30.51
C ALA A 48 8.24 -2.38 -31.81
N PRO A 49 8.84 -3.15 -32.75
CA PRO A 49 8.23 -3.47 -34.04
C PRO A 49 6.90 -4.23 -33.97
N THR A 50 6.61 -4.88 -32.84
CA THR A 50 5.36 -5.61 -32.62
C THR A 50 4.22 -4.73 -32.11
N ALA A 51 4.49 -3.45 -31.85
CA ALA A 51 3.48 -2.49 -31.40
C ALA A 51 2.63 -1.96 -32.56
N GLN A 52 1.34 -1.84 -32.32
CA GLN A 52 0.36 -1.27 -33.25
C GLN A 52 -0.78 -0.61 -32.48
N VAL A 53 -1.62 0.16 -33.17
CA VAL A 53 -2.88 0.66 -32.60
C VAL A 53 -4.06 -0.22 -33.02
N VAL A 54 -4.92 -0.54 -32.08
CA VAL A 54 -6.14 -1.35 -32.30
C VAL A 54 -7.38 -0.51 -32.06
N SER A 55 -8.53 -0.96 -32.57
CA SER A 55 -9.86 -0.36 -32.29
C SER A 55 -10.68 -1.20 -31.28
N SER A 56 -10.15 -2.33 -30.83
CA SER A 56 -10.69 -3.15 -29.74
C SER A 56 -9.61 -4.13 -29.28
N PRO A 57 -9.41 -4.35 -27.96
CA PRO A 57 -10.03 -3.61 -26.85
C PRO A 57 -9.52 -2.16 -26.77
N VAL A 58 -10.35 -1.25 -26.26
CA VAL A 58 -10.05 0.18 -26.00
C VAL A 58 -10.64 0.54 -24.64
N HIS A 59 -9.98 1.39 -23.85
CA HIS A 59 -10.49 1.86 -22.57
C HIS A 59 -11.15 3.24 -22.72
N GLY A 60 -10.44 4.19 -23.32
CA GLY A 60 -10.89 5.55 -23.61
C GLY A 60 -10.79 5.85 -25.10
N GLY A 61 -11.72 6.64 -25.64
CA GLY A 61 -11.68 7.00 -27.07
C GLY A 61 -12.00 5.84 -28.02
N SER A 62 -11.24 5.73 -29.11
CA SER A 62 -11.46 4.80 -30.22
C SER A 62 -10.24 3.94 -30.55
N ARG A 63 -9.09 4.20 -29.94
CA ARG A 63 -7.83 3.49 -30.17
C ARG A 63 -7.14 3.14 -28.87
N ALA A 64 -6.34 2.08 -28.90
CA ALA A 64 -5.42 1.75 -27.81
C ALA A 64 -4.12 1.17 -28.39
N LEU A 65 -3.03 1.20 -27.62
CA LEU A 65 -1.81 0.47 -27.94
C LEU A 65 -2.05 -1.02 -27.75
N SER A 66 -1.53 -1.82 -28.69
CA SER A 66 -1.36 -3.26 -28.57
C SER A 66 0.10 -3.59 -28.88
N ALA A 67 0.78 -4.36 -28.04
CA ALA A 67 2.13 -4.84 -28.36
C ALA A 67 2.39 -6.24 -27.78
N THR A 68 3.20 -7.04 -28.48
CA THR A 68 3.44 -8.45 -28.15
C THR A 68 4.93 -8.69 -27.94
N PRO A 69 5.36 -9.05 -26.70
CA PRO A 69 6.73 -9.49 -26.43
C PRO A 69 7.14 -10.68 -27.31
N VAL A 70 8.35 -10.66 -27.88
CA VAL A 70 8.87 -11.77 -28.72
C VAL A 70 10.30 -12.10 -28.30
N GLY A 71 10.58 -13.39 -28.07
CA GLY A 71 11.87 -13.84 -27.57
C GLY A 71 12.17 -13.20 -26.21
N ASN A 72 13.29 -12.45 -26.14
CA ASN A 72 13.71 -11.73 -24.94
C ASN A 72 13.28 -10.24 -24.93
N ASP A 73 12.55 -9.77 -25.95
CA ASP A 73 12.07 -8.39 -26.03
C ASP A 73 10.79 -8.20 -25.22
N TYR A 74 10.65 -7.04 -24.57
CA TYR A 74 9.49 -6.69 -23.74
C TYR A 74 8.34 -6.01 -24.51
N ALA A 75 8.50 -5.81 -25.82
CA ALA A 75 7.62 -5.03 -26.67
C ALA A 75 7.35 -3.63 -26.09
N ARG A 76 8.40 -2.94 -25.66
CA ARG A 76 8.28 -1.64 -24.99
C ARG A 76 7.79 -0.56 -25.95
N CYS A 77 6.91 0.30 -25.46
CA CYS A 77 6.61 1.58 -26.07
C CYS A 77 6.87 2.73 -25.08
N GLN A 78 7.60 3.76 -25.52
CA GLN A 78 8.12 4.81 -24.64
C GLN A 78 8.09 6.21 -25.25
N GLN A 79 8.04 7.23 -24.41
CA GLN A 79 8.05 8.64 -24.79
C GLN A 79 8.97 9.42 -23.84
N THR A 80 9.88 10.21 -24.41
CA THR A 80 10.73 11.13 -23.65
C THR A 80 10.03 12.49 -23.53
N ILE A 81 9.81 12.94 -22.29
CA ILE A 81 9.00 14.11 -21.96
C ILE A 81 9.86 15.09 -21.14
N ALA A 82 9.78 16.37 -21.51
CA ALA A 82 10.42 17.44 -20.75
C ALA A 82 9.73 17.62 -19.39
N VAL A 83 10.53 17.70 -18.33
CA VAL A 83 10.07 17.87 -16.95
C VAL A 83 10.85 18.97 -16.26
N LYS A 84 10.30 19.51 -15.18
CA LYS A 84 10.96 20.50 -14.34
C LYS A 84 11.84 19.77 -13.32
N PRO A 85 13.03 20.29 -12.99
CA PRO A 85 13.82 19.79 -11.87
C PRO A 85 13.09 19.91 -10.53
N SER A 86 13.46 19.08 -9.55
CA SER A 86 12.93 19.09 -8.17
C SER A 86 11.40 19.10 -8.10
N THR A 87 10.75 18.38 -9.00
CA THR A 87 9.30 18.43 -9.23
C THR A 87 8.72 17.03 -9.21
N THR A 88 7.63 16.85 -8.47
CA THR A 88 6.90 15.58 -8.41
C THR A 88 5.92 15.46 -9.56
N TYR A 89 5.93 14.30 -10.21
CA TYR A 89 5.04 13.91 -11.27
C TYR A 89 4.26 12.65 -10.92
N ALA A 90 2.98 12.60 -11.30
CA ALA A 90 2.15 11.41 -11.22
C ALA A 90 2.06 10.76 -12.60
N LEU A 91 2.34 9.46 -12.70
CA LEU A 91 2.27 8.68 -13.93
C LEU A 91 1.19 7.61 -13.80
N SER A 92 0.28 7.50 -14.75
CA SER A 92 -0.69 6.41 -14.80
C SER A 92 -1.03 5.98 -16.22
N ALA A 93 -1.55 4.77 -16.39
CA ALA A 93 -2.08 4.27 -17.66
C ALA A 93 -3.12 3.18 -17.37
N TRP A 94 -4.09 3.01 -18.25
CA TRP A 94 -4.96 1.84 -18.25
C TRP A 94 -4.28 0.73 -19.05
N VAL A 95 -4.25 -0.48 -18.50
CA VAL A 95 -3.58 -1.63 -19.11
C VAL A 95 -4.43 -2.89 -19.04
N GLN A 96 -4.20 -3.79 -19.99
CA GLN A 96 -4.84 -5.11 -20.07
C GLN A 96 -3.79 -6.13 -20.53
N GLY A 97 -3.73 -7.32 -19.93
CA GLY A 97 -2.74 -8.36 -20.23
C GLY A 97 -2.21 -9.09 -18.99
N ASN A 98 -1.33 -10.07 -19.16
CA ASN A 98 -0.87 -10.92 -18.06
C ASN A 98 0.35 -10.37 -17.30
N TYR A 99 1.13 -9.46 -17.87
CA TYR A 99 2.23 -8.78 -17.19
C TYR A 99 2.52 -7.47 -17.89
N VAL A 100 1.85 -6.40 -17.45
CA VAL A 100 2.01 -5.07 -18.05
C VAL A 100 2.69 -4.15 -17.05
N PHE A 101 3.74 -3.49 -17.50
CA PHE A 101 4.56 -2.56 -16.73
C PHE A 101 4.29 -1.14 -17.21
N LEU A 102 4.30 -0.21 -16.26
CA LEU A 102 4.31 1.22 -16.49
C LEU A 102 5.45 1.82 -15.66
N GLY A 103 6.28 2.66 -16.25
CA GLY A 103 7.40 3.25 -15.52
C GLY A 103 7.96 4.51 -16.14
N ALA A 104 8.91 5.11 -15.43
CA ALA A 104 9.67 6.27 -15.88
C ALA A 104 11.15 6.12 -15.53
N THR A 105 12.03 6.49 -16.46
CA THR A 105 13.48 6.54 -16.28
C THR A 105 14.05 7.91 -16.63
N GLY A 106 15.12 8.31 -15.95
CA GLY A 106 15.82 9.56 -16.18
C GLY A 106 16.94 9.74 -15.15
N ALA A 107 17.69 10.84 -15.24
CA ALA A 107 18.71 11.13 -14.22
C ALA A 107 18.05 11.21 -12.84
N GLY A 108 18.42 10.31 -11.92
CA GLY A 108 17.82 10.23 -10.58
C GLY A 108 16.35 9.82 -10.53
N VAL A 109 15.78 9.31 -11.63
CA VAL A 109 14.41 8.81 -11.72
C VAL A 109 14.45 7.39 -12.26
N GLU A 110 14.03 6.42 -11.44
CA GLU A 110 13.80 5.04 -11.87
C GLU A 110 12.63 4.48 -11.06
N VAL A 111 11.45 4.49 -11.67
CA VAL A 111 10.22 3.98 -11.05
C VAL A 111 9.50 3.06 -12.03
N GLN A 112 8.88 2.03 -11.50
CA GLN A 112 7.99 1.15 -12.25
C GLN A 112 6.88 0.61 -11.35
N THR A 113 5.77 0.24 -11.96
CA THR A 113 4.67 -0.51 -11.37
C THR A 113 4.20 -1.52 -12.40
N TRP A 114 3.55 -2.59 -11.96
CA TRP A 114 3.05 -3.63 -12.86
C TRP A 114 1.81 -4.29 -12.32
N ALA A 115 1.05 -4.95 -13.19
CA ALA A 115 -0.06 -5.81 -12.83
C ALA A 115 -0.23 -6.95 -13.84
N SER A 116 -1.08 -7.91 -13.46
CA SER A 116 -1.57 -9.00 -14.31
C SER A 116 -3.10 -8.95 -14.46
N PRO A 117 -3.68 -7.93 -15.15
CA PRO A 117 -5.14 -7.80 -15.21
C PRO A 117 -5.85 -8.88 -16.05
N GLY A 118 -5.11 -9.65 -16.86
CA GLY A 118 -5.70 -10.58 -17.80
C GLY A 118 -6.60 -9.85 -18.82
N PRO A 119 -7.87 -10.24 -19.00
CA PRO A 119 -8.75 -9.67 -20.01
C PRO A 119 -9.46 -8.38 -19.58
N VAL A 120 -9.27 -7.88 -18.35
CA VAL A 120 -9.94 -6.65 -17.88
C VAL A 120 -8.98 -5.47 -17.88
N TRP A 121 -9.50 -4.27 -18.14
CA TRP A 121 -8.73 -3.04 -17.97
C TRP A 121 -8.48 -2.77 -16.49
N SER A 122 -7.23 -2.49 -16.14
CA SER A 122 -6.85 -2.05 -14.81
C SER A 122 -5.94 -0.84 -14.92
N ARG A 123 -6.05 0.08 -13.97
CA ARG A 123 -5.23 1.29 -13.96
C ARG A 123 -3.95 1.05 -13.17
N LEU A 124 -2.82 1.15 -13.86
CA LEU A 124 -1.52 1.29 -13.23
C LEU A 124 -1.25 2.74 -12.89
N ALA A 125 -0.65 2.99 -11.73
CA ALA A 125 -0.21 4.31 -11.32
C ALA A 125 1.07 4.23 -10.49
N THR A 126 1.93 5.22 -10.65
CA THR A 126 3.15 5.46 -9.86
C THR A 126 3.44 6.97 -9.83
N SER A 127 4.42 7.40 -9.05
CA SER A 127 4.88 8.79 -9.04
C SER A 127 6.38 8.86 -8.84
N PHE A 128 7.01 9.90 -9.38
CA PHE A 128 8.44 10.16 -9.19
C PHE A 128 8.68 11.65 -8.96
N THR A 129 9.78 11.97 -8.28
CA THR A 129 10.26 13.34 -8.14
C THR A 129 11.58 13.48 -8.89
N THR A 130 11.66 14.47 -9.78
CA THR A 130 12.87 14.76 -10.55
C THR A 130 13.96 15.30 -9.64
N GLY A 131 15.22 14.94 -9.91
CA GLY A 131 16.37 15.54 -9.23
C GLY A 131 16.56 17.01 -9.61
N SER A 132 17.45 17.70 -8.91
CA SER A 132 17.73 19.13 -9.11
C SER A 132 18.33 19.49 -10.48
N ALA A 133 18.84 18.49 -11.22
CA ALA A 133 19.35 18.64 -12.58
C ALA A 133 18.49 17.94 -13.64
N THR A 134 17.39 17.29 -13.25
CA THR A 134 16.61 16.43 -14.13
C THR A 134 15.56 17.25 -14.89
N THR A 135 15.80 17.47 -16.18
CA THR A 135 14.94 18.26 -17.08
C THR A 135 14.17 17.40 -18.10
N SER A 136 14.40 16.09 -18.12
CA SER A 136 13.78 15.16 -19.03
C SER A 136 13.69 13.77 -18.40
N VAL A 137 12.61 13.06 -18.68
CA VAL A 137 12.37 11.66 -18.30
C VAL A 137 11.76 10.91 -19.47
N THR A 138 11.96 9.59 -19.50
CA THR A 138 11.32 8.69 -20.46
C THR A 138 10.28 7.86 -19.74
N VAL A 139 9.01 8.06 -20.06
CA VAL A 139 7.92 7.19 -19.60
C VAL A 139 7.77 6.03 -20.57
N TYR A 140 7.36 4.87 -20.07
CA TYR A 140 7.20 3.68 -20.88
C TYR A 140 6.08 2.76 -20.37
N VAL A 141 5.54 1.99 -21.31
CA VAL A 141 4.74 0.79 -21.07
C VAL A 141 5.42 -0.41 -21.74
N ASN A 142 5.43 -1.57 -21.10
CA ASN A 142 5.94 -2.80 -21.72
C ASN A 142 5.29 -4.06 -21.14
N GLY A 143 5.40 -5.15 -21.89
CA GLY A 143 5.02 -6.48 -21.42
C GLY A 143 6.17 -7.18 -20.71
N TRP A 144 6.03 -8.48 -20.48
CA TRP A 144 7.14 -9.34 -20.04
C TRP A 144 7.50 -10.34 -21.12
N TYR A 145 8.77 -10.72 -21.21
CA TYR A 145 9.22 -11.70 -22.19
C TYR A 145 8.45 -13.03 -22.03
N GLY A 146 8.16 -13.68 -23.16
CA GLY A 146 7.39 -14.91 -23.18
C GLY A 146 5.91 -14.77 -22.81
N GLN A 147 5.40 -13.54 -22.63
CA GLN A 147 3.98 -13.28 -22.38
C GLN A 147 3.23 -12.91 -23.65
N GLY A 148 1.90 -13.09 -23.61
CA GLY A 148 0.99 -12.69 -24.68
C GLY A 148 0.89 -11.17 -24.85
N THR A 149 0.12 -10.75 -25.85
CA THR A 149 -0.15 -9.35 -26.16
C THR A 149 -0.66 -8.59 -24.93
N TYR A 150 -0.11 -7.40 -24.70
CA TYR A 150 -0.66 -6.44 -23.77
C TYR A 150 -1.27 -5.25 -24.51
N TYR A 151 -2.20 -4.60 -23.84
CA TYR A 151 -2.81 -3.35 -24.29
C TYR A 151 -2.55 -2.25 -23.27
N ALA A 152 -2.40 -1.02 -23.76
CA ALA A 152 -2.30 0.17 -22.93
C ALA A 152 -3.07 1.33 -23.54
N ASP A 153 -3.64 2.16 -22.69
CA ASP A 153 -4.47 3.28 -23.10
C ASP A 153 -4.42 4.39 -22.03
N ASP A 154 -4.81 5.60 -22.41
CA ASP A 154 -4.94 6.76 -21.53
C ASP A 154 -3.72 7.00 -20.62
N VAL A 155 -2.51 7.08 -21.20
CA VAL A 155 -1.28 7.38 -20.45
C VAL A 155 -1.28 8.82 -19.96
N ILE A 156 -1.20 9.01 -18.65
CA ILE A 156 -1.18 10.32 -18.02
C ILE A 156 0.13 10.54 -17.30
N LEU A 157 0.82 11.64 -17.61
CA LEU A 157 1.90 12.19 -16.80
C LEU A 157 1.50 13.62 -16.35
N ASP A 158 1.30 13.84 -15.06
CA ASP A 158 0.84 15.13 -14.49
C ASP A 158 1.91 15.77 -13.59
N GLY A 159 2.09 17.11 -13.64
CA GLY A 159 3.01 17.89 -12.80
C GLY A 159 2.63 19.39 -12.67
N PRO A 160 3.16 20.16 -11.70
CA PRO A 160 2.46 21.27 -11.04
C PRO A 160 2.12 22.48 -11.91
N GLY A 161 0.87 22.94 -11.72
CA GLY A 161 0.54 24.36 -11.55
C GLY A 161 0.62 24.79 -10.08
N THR A 162 1.19 25.98 -9.88
CA THR A 162 1.38 26.81 -8.66
C THR A 162 2.66 26.63 -7.82
N VAL A 163 3.38 27.76 -7.67
CA VAL A 163 4.44 28.07 -6.69
C VAL A 163 4.24 29.53 -6.25
N PRO A 164 4.65 29.96 -5.04
CA PRO A 164 5.64 31.04 -5.01
C PRO A 164 6.78 30.87 -3.96
N SER A 165 7.93 31.47 -4.28
CA SER A 165 9.14 31.80 -3.48
C SER A 165 9.78 33.06 -4.13
N PRO A 166 10.61 33.97 -3.50
CA PRO A 166 11.44 33.85 -2.28
C PRO A 166 11.64 35.09 -1.32
N SER A 167 12.31 34.84 -0.15
CA SER A 167 13.27 35.68 0.67
C SER A 167 12.79 36.79 1.65
N PRO A 168 13.52 37.22 2.73
CA PRO A 168 14.57 36.64 3.61
C PRO A 168 14.25 36.69 5.16
N SER A 169 15.18 36.18 5.98
CA SER A 169 15.28 36.06 7.48
C SER A 169 14.78 37.26 8.34
N PRO A 170 14.38 37.09 9.63
CA PRO A 170 15.34 36.88 10.74
C PRO A 170 14.96 35.78 11.77
N SER A 171 15.98 35.31 12.49
CA SER A 171 15.92 34.46 13.69
C SER A 171 14.94 34.99 14.75
N PRO A 172 14.24 34.11 15.49
CA PRO A 172 14.55 34.07 16.92
C PRO A 172 14.45 32.68 17.59
N SER A 173 15.40 32.50 18.52
CA SER A 173 15.28 32.08 19.93
C SER A 173 14.62 30.74 20.30
N VAL A 174 15.40 30.02 21.11
CA VAL A 174 15.19 28.71 21.71
C VAL A 174 14.20 28.79 22.89
N SER A 175 13.28 27.83 23.00
CA SER A 175 12.68 27.40 24.28
C SER A 175 11.94 26.06 24.15
N PRO A 176 11.75 25.31 25.26
CA PRO A 176 12.19 23.92 25.33
C PRO A 176 11.08 22.89 25.07
N SER A 177 11.55 21.72 24.66
CA SER A 177 10.84 20.45 24.62
C SER A 177 10.16 20.12 25.97
N PRO A 178 8.95 19.54 25.98
CA PRO A 178 8.63 18.48 26.92
C PRO A 178 9.06 17.15 26.29
N SER A 179 10.21 16.67 26.75
CA SER A 179 10.64 15.28 26.64
C SER A 179 9.64 14.40 27.40
N GLY A 180 9.02 13.46 26.70
CA GLY A 180 8.33 12.31 27.29
C GLY A 180 8.28 11.20 26.25
N PRO A 181 8.82 9.99 26.53
CA PRO A 181 8.69 8.88 25.61
C PRO A 181 7.27 8.29 25.69
N PRO A 182 6.72 7.75 24.60
CA PRO A 182 5.92 6.53 24.78
C PRO A 182 6.29 5.44 23.77
N PRO A 183 6.02 4.14 24.07
CA PRO A 183 5.35 3.58 25.26
C PRO A 183 6.11 2.40 25.91
N ASN A 184 5.76 2.00 27.15
CA ASN A 184 5.48 0.58 27.47
C ASN A 184 5.12 0.35 28.94
N PRO A 185 3.91 -0.17 29.20
CA PRO A 185 3.79 -1.60 29.52
C PRO A 185 2.61 -2.24 28.76
N GLY A 186 2.87 -2.99 27.68
CA GLY A 186 1.81 -3.69 26.91
C GLY A 186 2.05 -3.90 25.40
N ALA A 187 3.27 -3.77 24.89
CA ALA A 187 3.55 -4.01 23.46
C ALA A 187 3.32 -5.47 23.07
N ILE A 188 2.45 -5.70 22.09
CA ILE A 188 2.28 -6.99 21.43
C ILE A 188 3.54 -7.27 20.58
N THR A 189 4.44 -8.11 21.12
CA THR A 189 5.72 -8.49 20.49
C THR A 189 5.58 -9.66 19.51
N PHE A 190 4.66 -10.59 19.77
CA PHE A 190 4.33 -11.68 18.86
C PHE A 190 2.82 -11.71 18.61
N ALA A 191 2.41 -11.60 17.34
CA ALA A 191 1.03 -11.73 16.90
C ALA A 191 0.97 -12.27 15.47
N PRO A 192 0.78 -13.59 15.28
CA PRO A 192 0.60 -14.15 13.95
C PRO A 192 -0.78 -13.79 13.38
N TYR A 193 -0.88 -13.79 12.06
CA TYR A 193 -2.14 -13.50 11.37
C TYR A 193 -3.07 -14.70 11.42
N VAL A 194 -4.36 -14.43 11.65
CA VAL A 194 -5.46 -15.39 11.56
C VAL A 194 -6.43 -14.87 10.53
N ASP A 195 -6.69 -15.66 9.48
CA ASP A 195 -7.84 -15.42 8.60
C ASP A 195 -9.11 -15.68 9.42
N ILE A 196 -9.74 -14.61 9.90
CA ILE A 196 -10.86 -14.68 10.82
C ILE A 196 -12.17 -15.05 10.11
N THR A 197 -12.17 -15.02 8.77
CA THR A 197 -13.30 -15.47 7.95
C THR A 197 -13.43 -16.99 7.99
N MET A 198 -12.33 -17.71 8.24
CA MET A 198 -12.32 -19.15 8.43
C MET A 198 -12.87 -19.53 9.81
N THR A 199 -13.51 -20.70 9.89
CA THR A 199 -14.02 -21.25 11.15
C THR A 199 -12.95 -21.89 12.01
N THR A 200 -11.83 -22.32 11.41
CA THR A 200 -10.75 -23.03 12.09
C THR A 200 -9.37 -22.59 11.59
N PRO A 201 -8.37 -22.46 12.48
CA PRO A 201 -8.51 -22.50 13.93
C PRO A 201 -9.24 -21.25 14.45
N SER A 202 -10.02 -21.42 15.52
CA SER A 202 -10.52 -20.28 16.30
C SER A 202 -9.40 -19.70 17.18
N LEU A 203 -9.52 -18.45 17.57
CA LEU A 203 -8.58 -17.77 18.48
C LEU A 203 -8.47 -18.51 19.82
N VAL A 204 -9.60 -18.92 20.40
CA VAL A 204 -9.60 -19.67 21.66
C VAL A 204 -8.94 -21.04 21.49
N SER A 205 -9.19 -21.75 20.38
CA SER A 205 -8.55 -23.05 20.13
C SER A 205 -7.03 -22.92 19.93
N ALA A 206 -6.58 -21.89 19.22
CA ALA A 206 -5.17 -21.63 19.01
C ALA A 206 -4.48 -21.25 20.32
N TYR A 207 -5.12 -20.42 21.15
CA TYR A 207 -4.65 -20.10 22.49
C TYR A 207 -4.52 -21.36 23.36
N THR A 208 -5.56 -22.22 23.38
CA THR A 208 -5.55 -23.44 24.20
C THR A 208 -4.43 -24.39 23.79
N ALA A 209 -4.13 -24.47 22.49
CA ALA A 209 -3.06 -25.34 21.99
C ALA A 209 -1.65 -24.78 22.25
N THR A 210 -1.47 -23.47 22.19
CA THR A 210 -0.12 -22.86 22.08
C THR A 210 0.27 -21.96 23.25
N GLY A 211 -0.70 -21.47 24.01
CA GLY A 211 -0.56 -20.43 25.03
C GLY A 211 -0.42 -19.01 24.47
N VAL A 212 -0.45 -18.84 23.14
CA VAL A 212 -0.30 -17.52 22.48
C VAL A 212 -1.54 -16.67 22.74
N LYS A 213 -1.30 -15.45 23.21
CA LYS A 213 -2.34 -14.53 23.68
C LYS A 213 -2.72 -13.45 22.67
N ASN A 214 -1.89 -13.22 21.66
CA ASN A 214 -2.08 -12.10 20.76
C ASN A 214 -2.15 -12.58 19.31
N TYR A 215 -3.09 -12.03 18.55
CA TYR A 215 -3.33 -12.39 17.15
C TYR A 215 -3.68 -11.15 16.33
N THR A 216 -3.31 -11.17 15.05
CA THR A 216 -3.75 -10.17 14.07
C THR A 216 -4.92 -10.74 13.26
N LEU A 217 -6.09 -10.09 13.33
CA LEU A 217 -7.32 -10.53 12.67
C LEU A 217 -7.35 -9.99 11.24
N ALA A 218 -7.22 -10.90 10.27
CA ALA A 218 -7.21 -10.60 8.85
C ALA A 218 -8.53 -11.04 8.19
N PHE A 219 -9.21 -10.22 7.39
CA PHE A 219 -9.07 -8.77 7.26
C PHE A 219 -10.43 -8.09 7.42
N ALA A 220 -10.44 -6.87 7.96
CA ALA A 220 -11.58 -5.97 7.90
C ALA A 220 -11.51 -5.14 6.61
N LEU A 221 -12.50 -5.34 5.74
CA LEU A 221 -12.62 -4.72 4.42
C LEU A 221 -13.91 -3.92 4.31
N GLY A 222 -14.09 -3.17 3.22
CA GLY A 222 -15.40 -2.65 2.84
C GLY A 222 -16.30 -3.79 2.36
N ASP A 223 -17.60 -3.69 2.59
CA ASP A 223 -18.57 -4.60 1.97
C ASP A 223 -19.01 -4.13 0.58
N SER A 224 -19.97 -4.83 -0.02
CA SER A 224 -20.53 -4.50 -1.33
C SER A 224 -21.22 -3.13 -1.41
N THR A 225 -21.50 -2.48 -0.28
CA THR A 225 -22.07 -1.13 -0.20
C THR A 225 -21.00 -0.03 -0.15
N GLY A 226 -19.72 -0.40 -0.05
CA GLY A 226 -18.58 0.52 -0.06
C GLY A 226 -17.96 0.70 1.33
N CYS A 227 -17.98 1.92 1.86
CA CYS A 227 -17.34 2.28 3.14
C CYS A 227 -18.17 1.79 4.36
N ASN A 228 -18.43 0.49 4.40
CA ASN A 228 -19.01 -0.19 5.56
C ASN A 228 -18.13 -1.40 5.92
N PRO A 229 -17.50 -1.43 7.10
CA PRO A 229 -16.64 -2.53 7.48
C PRO A 229 -17.35 -3.88 7.55
N ALA A 230 -16.69 -4.92 7.03
CA ALA A 230 -17.06 -6.33 7.08
C ALA A 230 -15.80 -7.21 7.06
N TRP A 231 -15.83 -8.36 7.75
CA TRP A 231 -14.74 -9.33 7.68
C TRP A 231 -14.73 -9.99 6.30
N GLY A 232 -13.59 -9.94 5.62
CA GLY A 232 -13.44 -10.41 4.23
C GLY A 232 -14.42 -9.75 3.25
N GLY A 233 -14.94 -8.56 3.59
CA GLY A 233 -15.90 -7.80 2.77
C GLY A 233 -17.29 -8.45 2.65
N THR A 234 -17.56 -9.54 3.37
CA THR A 234 -18.78 -10.34 3.20
C THR A 234 -19.45 -10.72 4.51
N ILE A 235 -18.68 -10.93 5.58
CA ILE A 235 -19.20 -11.30 6.90
C ILE A 235 -19.41 -10.01 7.71
N PRO A 236 -20.61 -9.77 8.30
CA PRO A 236 -20.86 -8.56 9.08
C PRO A 236 -19.80 -8.32 10.15
N ILE A 237 -19.35 -7.07 10.34
CA ILE A 237 -18.27 -6.79 11.29
C ILE A 237 -18.60 -7.22 12.73
N GLY A 238 -19.88 -7.17 13.10
CA GLY A 238 -20.41 -7.62 14.39
C GLY A 238 -20.83 -9.09 14.44
N ASP A 239 -20.36 -9.92 13.51
CA ASP A 239 -20.67 -11.35 13.46
C ASP A 239 -20.42 -12.02 14.83
N ALA A 240 -21.44 -12.72 15.32
CA ALA A 240 -21.47 -13.22 16.69
C ALA A 240 -20.41 -14.30 16.95
N ARG A 241 -20.03 -15.08 15.93
CA ARG A 241 -18.96 -16.08 16.04
C ARG A 241 -17.63 -15.38 16.24
N ILE A 242 -17.30 -14.40 15.39
CA ILE A 242 -16.02 -13.68 15.47
C ILE A 242 -15.92 -12.86 16.75
N VAL A 243 -16.93 -12.05 17.07
CA VAL A 243 -16.94 -11.22 18.28
C VAL A 243 -16.93 -12.10 19.55
N GLY A 244 -17.64 -13.23 19.53
CA GLY A 244 -17.64 -14.20 20.63
C GLY A 244 -16.26 -14.82 20.86
N ASP A 245 -15.57 -15.23 19.79
CA ASP A 245 -14.23 -15.82 19.86
C ASP A 245 -13.19 -14.81 20.35
N VAL A 246 -13.24 -13.56 19.88
CA VAL A 246 -12.38 -12.46 20.39
C VAL A 246 -12.63 -12.23 21.88
N LYS A 247 -13.89 -12.13 22.32
CA LYS A 247 -14.22 -11.98 23.75
C LYS A 247 -13.73 -13.18 24.56
N GLY A 248 -13.83 -14.39 24.00
CA GLY A 248 -13.30 -15.60 24.61
C GLY A 248 -11.79 -15.56 24.83
N LEU A 249 -11.03 -15.05 23.86
CA LEU A 249 -9.59 -14.84 23.99
C LEU A 249 -9.28 -13.72 25.00
N GLN A 250 -9.99 -12.60 24.95
CA GLN A 250 -9.80 -11.46 25.88
C GLN A 250 -10.07 -11.85 27.33
N ALA A 251 -11.07 -12.70 27.58
CA ALA A 251 -11.34 -13.26 28.91
C ALA A 251 -10.18 -14.11 29.46
N ARG A 252 -9.25 -14.55 28.59
CA ARG A 252 -8.02 -15.28 28.94
C ARG A 252 -6.79 -14.36 28.98
N GLY A 253 -7.01 -13.05 28.98
CA GLY A 253 -5.97 -12.01 28.98
C GLY A 253 -5.28 -11.85 27.63
N GLY A 254 -5.90 -12.27 26.54
CA GLY A 254 -5.38 -12.05 25.19
C GLY A 254 -5.77 -10.70 24.59
N GLN A 255 -5.03 -10.29 23.57
CA GLN A 255 -5.25 -9.05 22.83
C GLN A 255 -5.36 -9.34 21.33
N VAL A 256 -6.01 -8.46 20.58
CA VAL A 256 -6.12 -8.61 19.12
C VAL A 256 -5.69 -7.33 18.42
N ILE A 257 -5.07 -7.47 17.25
CA ILE A 257 -4.82 -6.40 16.31
C ILE A 257 -5.83 -6.58 15.18
N VAL A 258 -6.49 -5.51 14.72
CA VAL A 258 -7.33 -5.57 13.52
C VAL A 258 -6.46 -5.22 12.33
N ALA A 259 -6.40 -6.08 11.32
CA ALA A 259 -5.79 -5.74 10.03
C ALA A 259 -6.85 -5.33 9.01
N THR A 260 -6.61 -4.23 8.30
CA THR A 260 -7.35 -3.81 7.11
C THR A 260 -6.48 -3.99 5.86
N GLY A 261 -7.08 -4.09 4.68
CA GLY A 261 -6.34 -4.29 3.43
C GLY A 261 -6.02 -5.76 3.13
N GLY A 262 -4.74 -6.10 2.91
CA GLY A 262 -4.29 -7.45 2.54
C GLY A 262 -4.41 -7.76 1.04
N ALA A 263 -4.09 -8.97 0.60
CA ALA A 263 -3.95 -9.27 -0.84
C ALA A 263 -5.20 -9.01 -1.71
N VAL A 264 -6.41 -9.04 -1.11
CA VAL A 264 -7.69 -8.90 -1.83
C VAL A 264 -8.56 -7.82 -1.19
N GLY A 265 -9.09 -6.92 -2.03
CA GLY A 265 -10.01 -5.88 -1.62
C GLY A 265 -11.48 -6.34 -1.46
N PRO A 266 -12.41 -5.40 -1.25
CA PRO A 266 -12.23 -3.96 -1.40
C PRO A 266 -11.73 -3.30 -0.10
N TYR A 267 -10.61 -2.57 -0.18
CA TYR A 267 -10.03 -1.93 1.00
C TYR A 267 -10.94 -0.83 1.56
N LEU A 268 -10.96 -0.67 2.88
CA LEU A 268 -11.58 0.52 3.50
C LEU A 268 -10.86 1.79 3.05
N GLU A 269 -9.54 1.69 2.89
CA GLU A 269 -8.61 2.70 2.39
C GLU A 269 -8.97 3.18 0.98
N HIS A 270 -9.72 2.38 0.22
CA HIS A 270 -10.27 2.74 -1.09
C HIS A 270 -11.72 3.21 -1.02
N THR A 271 -12.57 2.37 -0.45
CA THR A 271 -14.03 2.53 -0.49
C THR A 271 -14.51 3.74 0.30
N CYS A 272 -13.77 4.15 1.34
CA CYS A 272 -14.04 5.37 2.07
C CYS A 272 -13.53 6.59 1.30
N GLY A 273 -14.46 7.41 0.80
CA GLY A 273 -14.15 8.58 -0.04
C GLY A 273 -13.44 9.73 0.66
N THR A 274 -13.41 9.77 2.00
CA THR A 274 -12.76 10.83 2.79
C THR A 274 -12.01 10.25 3.99
N SER A 275 -11.04 11.00 4.52
CA SER A 275 -10.31 10.62 5.73
C SER A 275 -11.23 10.55 6.96
N ALA A 276 -12.27 11.38 7.03
CA ALA A 276 -13.27 11.33 8.09
C ALA A 276 -14.13 10.06 8.04
N ALA A 277 -14.55 9.64 6.84
CA ALA A 277 -15.28 8.38 6.67
C ALA A 277 -14.39 7.17 7.01
N LEU A 278 -13.13 7.19 6.58
CA LEU A 278 -12.15 6.15 6.90
C LEU A 278 -11.86 6.07 8.41
N LEU A 279 -11.68 7.22 9.08
CA LEU A 279 -11.53 7.29 10.53
C LEU A 279 -12.74 6.67 11.25
N ALA A 280 -13.96 6.97 10.80
CA ALA A 280 -15.18 6.39 11.37
C ALA A 280 -15.23 4.87 11.17
N ALA A 281 -14.83 4.39 10.00
CA ALA A 281 -14.72 2.97 9.70
C ALA A 281 -13.70 2.27 10.62
N TYR A 282 -12.49 2.83 10.79
CA TYR A 282 -11.48 2.28 11.70
C TYR A 282 -11.99 2.22 13.13
N LYS A 283 -12.59 3.30 13.64
CA LYS A 283 -13.17 3.31 14.99
C LYS A 283 -14.22 2.22 15.15
N LYS A 284 -15.14 2.09 14.19
CA LYS A 284 -16.20 1.06 14.22
C LYS A 284 -15.62 -0.34 14.34
N VAL A 285 -14.59 -0.67 13.55
CA VAL A 285 -13.98 -2.01 13.62
C VAL A 285 -13.30 -2.24 14.97
N LEU A 286 -12.48 -1.28 15.42
CA LEU A 286 -11.76 -1.36 16.68
C LEU A 286 -12.71 -1.49 17.89
N ASP A 287 -13.81 -0.74 17.89
CA ASP A 287 -14.81 -0.77 18.95
C ASP A 287 -15.59 -2.08 18.97
N THR A 288 -15.87 -2.64 17.79
CA THR A 288 -16.62 -3.91 17.65
C THR A 288 -15.91 -5.08 18.33
N VAL A 289 -14.58 -5.12 18.26
CA VAL A 289 -13.76 -6.18 18.86
C VAL A 289 -13.04 -5.74 20.14
N GLY A 290 -13.27 -4.51 20.61
CA GLY A 290 -12.71 -3.99 21.85
C GLY A 290 -11.18 -3.89 21.86
N THR A 291 -10.57 -3.43 20.76
CA THR A 291 -9.12 -3.23 20.67
C THR A 291 -8.72 -1.80 20.36
N ASN A 292 -7.45 -1.47 20.59
CA ASN A 292 -6.85 -0.19 20.22
C ASN A 292 -5.55 -0.37 19.41
N TYR A 293 -5.43 -1.51 18.71
CA TYR A 293 -4.34 -1.84 17.81
C TYR A 293 -4.89 -2.03 16.40
N LEU A 294 -4.41 -1.21 15.46
CA LEU A 294 -4.77 -1.25 14.05
C LEU A 294 -3.51 -1.56 13.23
N ASP A 295 -3.65 -2.49 12.29
CA ASP A 295 -2.69 -2.77 11.24
C ASP A 295 -3.30 -2.41 9.90
N VAL A 296 -2.59 -1.63 9.10
CA VAL A 296 -3.00 -1.31 7.72
C VAL A 296 -2.06 -2.09 6.79
N ASP A 297 -2.59 -3.15 6.20
CA ASP A 297 -1.86 -4.06 5.32
C ASP A 297 -2.03 -3.60 3.87
N VAL A 298 -0.97 -3.02 3.29
CA VAL A 298 -1.01 -2.33 2.00
C VAL A 298 -0.33 -3.18 0.92
N GLU A 299 -1.15 -3.90 0.16
CA GLU A 299 -0.70 -4.72 -0.97
C GLU A 299 -1.16 -4.18 -2.34
N ALA A 300 -2.02 -3.16 -2.32
CA ALA A 300 -2.49 -2.41 -3.47
C ALA A 300 -2.23 -0.90 -3.28
N SER A 301 -2.32 -0.14 -4.37
CA SER A 301 -2.21 1.33 -4.31
C SER A 301 -3.27 1.89 -3.35
N ILE A 302 -2.98 2.93 -2.57
CA ILE A 302 -3.94 3.62 -1.70
C ILE A 302 -3.69 5.14 -1.77
N ASP A 303 -4.68 5.94 -1.37
CA ASP A 303 -4.46 7.38 -1.14
C ASP A 303 -3.75 7.58 0.21
N ALA A 304 -2.42 7.60 0.19
CA ALA A 304 -1.58 7.71 1.38
C ALA A 304 -1.92 8.94 2.23
N ALA A 305 -2.19 10.09 1.60
CA ALA A 305 -2.50 11.34 2.32
C ALA A 305 -3.82 11.23 3.07
N LYS A 306 -4.86 10.65 2.44
CA LYS A 306 -6.16 10.39 3.08
C LYS A 306 -6.00 9.41 4.25
N VAL A 307 -5.31 8.30 4.02
CA VAL A 307 -5.12 7.23 5.01
C VAL A 307 -4.32 7.75 6.20
N ASN A 308 -3.16 8.35 5.98
CA ASN A 308 -2.34 8.90 7.07
C ASN A 308 -3.02 10.06 7.82
N THR A 309 -3.88 10.85 7.16
CA THR A 309 -4.70 11.86 7.85
C THR A 309 -5.68 11.19 8.83
N ALA A 310 -6.40 10.14 8.38
CA ALA A 310 -7.31 9.38 9.23
C ALA A 310 -6.56 8.72 10.39
N LEU A 311 -5.43 8.07 10.12
CA LEU A 311 -4.59 7.41 11.11
C LEU A 311 -4.00 8.39 12.13
N ARG A 312 -3.54 9.57 11.69
CA ARG A 312 -3.01 10.60 12.59
C ARG A 312 -4.09 11.12 13.53
N GLN A 313 -5.30 11.30 13.02
CA GLN A 313 -6.44 11.69 13.84
C GLN A 313 -6.85 10.57 14.81
N LEU A 314 -6.89 9.31 14.35
CA LEU A 314 -7.15 8.15 15.20
C LEU A 314 -6.15 8.04 16.36
N GLN A 315 -4.86 8.23 16.08
CA GLN A 315 -3.81 8.23 17.09
C GLN A 315 -3.93 9.42 18.07
N ALA A 316 -4.29 10.61 17.60
CA ALA A 316 -4.55 11.76 18.47
C ALA A 316 -5.74 11.53 19.41
N GLU A 317 -6.82 10.94 18.91
CA GLU A 317 -8.08 10.83 19.66
C GLU A 317 -8.08 9.65 20.64
N ARG A 318 -7.40 8.55 20.30
CA ARG A 318 -7.49 7.28 21.06
C ARG A 318 -6.14 6.76 21.56
N GLY A 319 -5.03 7.35 21.13
CA GLY A 319 -3.71 6.75 21.35
C GLY A 319 -3.57 5.38 20.67
N THR A 320 -4.31 5.12 19.58
CA THR A 320 -4.28 3.85 18.85
C THR A 320 -2.85 3.53 18.41
N VAL A 321 -2.42 2.29 18.68
CA VAL A 321 -1.16 1.76 18.18
C VAL A 321 -1.37 1.34 16.73
N ILE A 322 -0.57 1.92 15.83
CA ILE A 322 -0.73 1.77 14.39
C ILE A 322 0.48 1.02 13.85
N SER A 323 0.22 -0.03 13.07
CA SER A 323 1.22 -0.67 12.22
C SER A 323 0.86 -0.58 10.75
N TYR A 324 1.88 -0.55 9.92
CA TYR A 324 1.78 -0.76 8.49
C TYR A 324 2.41 -2.10 8.15
N THR A 325 1.67 -2.97 7.46
CA THR A 325 2.21 -4.19 6.85
C THR A 325 2.39 -3.94 5.36
N LEU A 326 3.61 -4.13 4.86
CA LEU A 326 4.03 -3.56 3.57
C LEU A 326 4.79 -4.59 2.73
N ARG A 327 4.57 -4.56 1.42
CA ARG A 327 5.27 -5.44 0.47
C ARG A 327 6.76 -5.14 0.43
N VAL A 328 7.54 -6.20 0.26
CA VAL A 328 9.00 -6.13 0.05
C VAL A 328 9.29 -6.16 -1.45
N GLN A 329 10.13 -5.23 -1.92
CA GLN A 329 10.60 -5.21 -3.29
C GLN A 329 11.69 -6.25 -3.54
N GLY A 330 12.55 -6.48 -2.55
CA GLY A 330 13.68 -7.40 -2.64
C GLY A 330 14.56 -7.32 -1.39
N GLN A 331 15.46 -8.29 -1.27
CA GLN A 331 16.38 -8.42 -0.12
C GLN A 331 17.30 -7.21 0.09
N ASP A 332 17.62 -6.46 -0.96
CA ASP A 332 18.58 -5.35 -0.95
C ASP A 332 17.90 -4.00 -0.91
N TYR A 333 16.58 -3.98 -1.10
CA TYR A 333 15.78 -2.76 -1.12
C TYR A 333 14.96 -2.59 0.17
N GLY A 334 14.34 -3.66 0.67
CA GLY A 334 13.38 -3.58 1.78
C GLY A 334 11.95 -3.41 1.26
N VAL A 335 11.14 -2.59 1.95
CA VAL A 335 9.76 -2.32 1.51
C VAL A 335 9.75 -1.58 0.18
N ASP A 336 8.73 -1.81 -0.65
CA ASP A 336 8.66 -1.27 -2.00
C ASP A 336 8.63 0.28 -2.05
N PRO A 337 8.96 0.90 -3.20
CA PRO A 337 9.01 2.37 -3.30
C PRO A 337 7.69 3.07 -2.94
N PHE A 338 6.55 2.43 -3.19
CA PHE A 338 5.24 2.98 -2.84
C PHE A 338 5.02 2.97 -1.32
N SER A 339 5.44 1.90 -0.67
CA SER A 339 5.47 1.73 0.78
C SER A 339 6.38 2.78 1.43
N VAL A 340 7.55 3.07 0.85
CA VAL A 340 8.42 4.16 1.31
C VAL A 340 7.69 5.52 1.23
N GLN A 341 6.94 5.80 0.18
CA GLN A 341 6.17 7.05 0.04
C GLN A 341 5.07 7.17 1.11
N ILE A 342 4.36 6.08 1.42
CA ILE A 342 3.38 6.05 2.51
C ILE A 342 4.04 6.42 3.84
N LEU A 343 5.21 5.84 4.12
CA LEU A 343 5.97 6.07 5.35
C LEU A 343 6.54 7.49 5.42
N GLN A 344 6.96 8.07 4.30
CA GLN A 344 7.40 9.47 4.21
C GLN A 344 6.25 10.45 4.53
N ASP A 345 5.06 10.23 3.96
CA ASP A 345 3.87 11.05 4.30
C ASP A 345 3.44 10.84 5.77
N ALA A 346 3.55 9.62 6.29
CA ALA A 346 3.30 9.33 7.70
C ALA A 346 4.27 10.12 8.62
N ALA A 347 5.56 10.12 8.29
CA ALA A 347 6.57 10.86 9.03
C ALA A 347 6.34 12.38 8.95
N ALA A 348 6.01 12.91 7.77
CA ALA A 348 5.71 14.33 7.57
C ALA A 348 4.50 14.81 8.41
N ARG A 349 3.56 13.91 8.72
CA ARG A 349 2.39 14.20 9.57
C ARG A 349 2.63 13.92 11.06
N GLY A 350 3.83 13.48 11.43
CA GLY A 350 4.17 13.09 12.80
C GLY A 350 3.38 11.86 13.28
N LEU A 351 3.03 10.94 12.38
CA LEU A 351 2.40 9.68 12.74
C LEU A 351 3.46 8.73 13.33
N ASN A 352 3.17 8.16 14.50
CA ASN A 352 4.01 7.11 15.07
C ASN A 352 3.51 5.73 14.63
N VAL A 353 4.37 4.94 13.97
CA VAL A 353 3.99 3.65 13.40
C VAL A 353 5.02 2.56 13.69
N LEU A 354 4.56 1.32 13.75
CA LEU A 354 5.39 0.13 13.53
C LEU A 354 5.33 -0.22 12.03
N VAL A 355 6.47 -0.57 11.43
CA VAL A 355 6.62 -0.94 10.02
C VAL A 355 6.96 -2.41 9.92
N ASN A 356 6.02 -3.21 9.41
CA ASN A 356 6.05 -4.66 9.34
C ASN A 356 6.22 -5.11 7.88
N PRO A 357 7.45 -5.22 7.34
CA PRO A 357 7.67 -5.81 6.02
C PRO A 357 7.13 -7.24 5.97
N MET A 358 6.38 -7.53 4.91
CA MET A 358 6.03 -8.88 4.51
C MET A 358 7.26 -9.52 3.88
N LEU A 359 8.01 -10.28 4.69
CA LEU A 359 9.22 -10.99 4.29
C LEU A 359 8.85 -12.26 3.53
N MET A 360 8.11 -12.10 2.44
CA MET A 360 7.54 -13.15 1.59
C MET A 360 7.42 -12.64 0.16
N ASP A 361 7.27 -13.56 -0.78
CA ASP A 361 6.82 -13.30 -2.15
C ASP A 361 7.61 -12.27 -2.98
N PHE A 362 8.87 -12.03 -2.62
CA PHE A 362 9.80 -11.26 -3.44
C PHE A 362 10.75 -12.17 -4.22
N GLY A 363 11.08 -11.77 -5.44
CA GLY A 363 11.93 -12.55 -6.35
C GLY A 363 13.35 -12.72 -5.82
N TYR A 364 13.72 -13.95 -5.45
CA TYR A 364 15.07 -14.27 -5.01
C TYR A 364 15.42 -15.74 -5.24
N SER A 365 16.70 -15.98 -5.56
CA SER A 365 17.30 -17.32 -5.68
C SER A 365 18.50 -17.40 -4.73
N GLY A 366 18.49 -18.34 -3.79
CA GLY A 366 19.57 -18.52 -2.81
C GLY A 366 19.05 -18.89 -1.42
N ALA A 367 19.85 -18.57 -0.39
CA ALA A 367 19.50 -18.84 1.00
C ALA A 367 18.34 -17.92 1.46
N TRP A 368 17.14 -18.47 1.56
CA TRP A 368 15.91 -17.71 1.77
C TRP A 368 15.86 -16.99 3.12
N GLY A 369 16.22 -17.66 4.22
CA GLY A 369 16.33 -17.02 5.54
C GLY A 369 17.26 -15.81 5.57
N ALA A 370 18.39 -15.89 4.85
CA ALA A 370 19.32 -14.77 4.72
C ALA A 370 18.74 -13.62 3.88
N ALA A 371 17.97 -13.93 2.83
CA ALA A 371 17.29 -12.95 2.00
C ALA A 371 16.25 -12.15 2.79
N MET A 372 15.46 -12.84 3.63
CA MET A 372 14.48 -12.17 4.51
C MET A 372 15.17 -11.27 5.55
N VAL A 373 16.30 -11.70 6.12
CA VAL A 373 17.13 -10.84 6.99
C VAL A 373 17.70 -9.64 6.23
N GLY A 374 18.12 -9.84 4.98
CA GLY A 374 18.52 -8.76 4.08
C GLY A 374 17.43 -7.71 3.93
N ALA A 375 16.21 -8.13 3.54
CA ALA A 375 15.07 -7.24 3.37
C ALA A 375 14.73 -6.47 4.66
N ALA A 376 14.82 -7.13 5.82
CA ALA A 376 14.63 -6.49 7.12
C ALA A 376 15.68 -5.40 7.38
N ASN A 377 16.97 -5.66 7.10
CA ASN A 377 18.04 -4.68 7.24
C ASN A 377 17.90 -3.50 6.26
N ALA A 378 17.53 -3.78 5.01
CA ALA A 378 17.28 -2.74 4.01
C ALA A 378 16.09 -1.87 4.41
N THR A 379 15.03 -2.47 4.98
CA THR A 379 13.91 -1.73 5.59
C THR A 379 14.40 -0.83 6.73
N VAL A 380 15.24 -1.34 7.65
CA VAL A 380 15.84 -0.51 8.71
C VAL A 380 16.61 0.69 8.14
N ALA A 381 17.35 0.51 7.04
CA ALA A 381 18.05 1.62 6.38
C ALA A 381 17.08 2.67 5.81
N GLN A 382 15.97 2.24 5.20
CA GLN A 382 14.90 3.14 4.74
C GLN A 382 14.28 3.90 5.93
N LEU A 383 13.99 3.21 7.05
CA LEU A 383 13.43 3.84 8.25
C LEU A 383 14.38 4.91 8.82
N LYS A 384 15.69 4.68 8.82
CA LYS A 384 16.68 5.69 9.26
C LYS A 384 16.64 6.95 8.40
N GLN A 385 16.41 6.81 7.09
CA GLN A 385 16.28 7.95 6.18
C GLN A 385 14.97 8.70 6.40
N ILE A 386 13.88 7.99 6.68
CA ILE A 386 12.55 8.58 6.89
C ILE A 386 12.45 9.25 8.27
N TRP A 387 13.05 8.68 9.31
CA TRP A 387 13.07 9.23 10.67
C TRP A 387 14.50 9.49 11.18
N PRO A 388 15.22 10.48 10.63
CA PRO A 388 16.64 10.71 10.92
C PRO A 388 16.91 11.18 12.36
N SER A 389 15.89 11.63 13.09
CA SER A 389 16.01 12.03 14.50
C SER A 389 15.91 10.87 15.50
N LYS A 390 15.52 9.67 15.05
CA LYS A 390 15.42 8.49 15.92
C LYS A 390 16.76 7.79 16.04
N THR A 391 17.04 7.26 17.23
CA THR A 391 18.22 6.40 17.45
C THR A 391 18.06 5.06 16.75
N ASP A 392 19.18 4.39 16.49
CA ASP A 392 19.21 3.02 15.96
C ASP A 392 18.31 2.04 16.73
N ALA A 393 18.29 2.14 18.06
CA ALA A 393 17.43 1.29 18.89
C ALA A 393 15.95 1.63 18.70
N GLN A 394 15.60 2.91 18.57
CA GLN A 394 14.23 3.34 18.28
C GLN A 394 13.78 2.88 16.89
N ILE A 395 14.65 2.98 15.88
CA ILE A 395 14.37 2.49 14.53
C ILE A 395 14.12 0.98 14.54
N ARG A 396 14.98 0.20 15.19
CA ARG A 396 14.77 -1.26 15.28
C ARG A 396 13.47 -1.61 16.02
N ARG A 397 13.11 -0.84 17.06
CA ARG A 397 11.82 -0.99 17.75
C ARG A 397 10.61 -0.64 16.89
N MET A 398 10.78 0.09 15.79
CA MET A 398 9.72 0.30 14.80
C MET A 398 9.59 -0.87 13.83
N LEU A 399 10.54 -1.80 13.76
CA LEU A 399 10.51 -2.89 12.78
C LEU A 399 9.61 -4.04 13.26
N GLY A 400 8.72 -4.50 12.38
CA GLY A 400 8.03 -5.78 12.43
C GLY A 400 8.70 -6.81 11.52
N LEU A 401 8.38 -8.09 11.64
CA LEU A 401 8.84 -9.14 10.73
C LEU A 401 7.69 -10.12 10.49
N THR A 402 7.24 -10.27 9.25
CA THR A 402 6.14 -11.18 8.90
C THR A 402 6.50 -12.01 7.66
N PRO A 403 7.04 -13.23 7.80
CA PRO A 403 7.17 -14.18 6.70
C PRO A 403 5.86 -14.91 6.43
N MET A 404 5.75 -15.52 5.26
CA MET A 404 4.77 -16.58 4.99
C MET A 404 5.41 -17.93 5.29
N ILE A 405 4.83 -18.73 6.19
CA ILE A 405 5.42 -20.02 6.59
C ILE A 405 5.29 -21.08 5.50
N GLY A 406 6.26 -21.98 5.37
CA GLY A 406 6.24 -23.01 4.34
C GLY A 406 6.16 -22.42 2.91
N LYS A 407 5.37 -23.05 2.02
CA LYS A 407 5.26 -22.66 0.61
C LYS A 407 4.71 -21.24 0.46
N ASN A 408 5.45 -20.40 -0.25
CA ASN A 408 5.08 -19.04 -0.65
C ASN A 408 4.47 -19.04 -2.07
N ASP A 409 3.74 -17.99 -2.43
CA ASP A 409 3.09 -17.81 -3.72
C ASP A 409 4.10 -17.74 -4.87
N THR A 410 5.25 -17.06 -4.68
CA THR A 410 6.32 -16.98 -5.70
C THR A 410 7.24 -18.19 -5.76
N GLY A 411 6.94 -19.23 -4.97
CA GLY A 411 7.57 -20.54 -5.07
C GLY A 411 8.64 -20.82 -4.01
N GLN A 412 9.15 -19.81 -3.31
CA GLN A 412 10.03 -19.96 -2.15
C GLN A 412 9.36 -20.79 -1.05
N VAL A 413 10.17 -21.37 -0.17
CA VAL A 413 9.68 -22.18 0.96
C VAL A 413 10.37 -21.69 2.23
N THR A 414 9.62 -21.04 3.11
CA THR A 414 10.08 -20.67 4.45
C THR A 414 10.10 -21.91 5.32
N SER A 415 11.28 -22.48 5.52
CA SER A 415 11.48 -23.63 6.40
C SER A 415 11.50 -23.22 7.88
N GLN A 416 11.47 -24.21 8.75
CA GLN A 416 11.66 -24.03 10.19
C GLN A 416 13.05 -23.48 10.54
N ALA A 417 14.06 -23.77 9.71
CA ALA A 417 15.40 -23.20 9.85
C ALA A 417 15.37 -21.69 9.54
N ASP A 418 14.70 -21.29 8.46
CA ASP A 418 14.55 -19.87 8.10
C ASP A 418 13.76 -19.10 9.17
N ALA A 419 12.74 -19.72 9.75
CA ALA A 419 11.99 -19.15 10.87
C ALA A 419 12.88 -18.93 12.11
N ARG A 420 13.78 -19.87 12.44
CA ARG A 420 14.77 -19.69 13.53
C ARG A 420 15.80 -18.61 13.20
N THR A 421 16.19 -18.47 11.94
CA THR A 421 17.05 -17.37 11.49
C THR A 421 16.37 -16.02 11.74
N LEU A 422 15.10 -15.87 11.37
CA LEU A 422 14.33 -14.64 11.62
C LEU A 422 14.13 -14.37 13.11
N LEU A 423 13.80 -15.39 13.91
CA LEU A 423 13.70 -15.26 15.37
C LEU A 423 15.02 -14.78 15.98
N SER A 424 16.15 -15.38 15.59
CA SER A 424 17.47 -14.99 16.11
C SER A 424 17.80 -13.55 15.74
N TYR A 425 17.50 -13.14 14.51
CA TYR A 425 17.64 -11.76 14.07
C TYR A 425 16.77 -10.81 14.90
N ALA A 426 15.50 -11.16 15.11
CA ALA A 426 14.53 -10.38 15.87
C ALA A 426 15.01 -10.13 17.31
N GLN A 427 15.47 -11.18 17.98
CA GLN A 427 16.01 -11.13 19.35
C GLN A 427 17.28 -10.29 19.42
N ALA A 428 18.24 -10.52 18.54
CA ALA A 428 19.52 -9.78 18.52
C ALA A 428 19.33 -8.28 18.25
N ASN A 429 18.28 -7.92 17.52
CA ASN A 429 18.00 -6.53 17.11
C ASN A 429 16.94 -5.84 17.97
N HIS A 430 16.31 -6.55 18.91
CA HIS A 430 15.22 -6.02 19.73
C HIS A 430 14.13 -5.37 18.87
N VAL A 431 13.66 -6.08 17.85
CA VAL A 431 12.62 -5.57 16.95
C VAL A 431 11.29 -5.30 17.69
N GLY A 432 10.38 -4.56 17.09
CA GLY A 432 9.10 -4.21 17.72
C GLY A 432 8.10 -5.36 17.76
N ARG A 433 8.02 -6.14 16.68
CA ARG A 433 7.06 -7.25 16.55
C ARG A 433 7.57 -8.35 15.62
N ILE A 434 7.15 -9.57 15.86
CA ILE A 434 7.20 -10.67 14.89
C ILE A 434 5.82 -11.29 14.73
N GLY A 435 5.52 -11.79 13.55
CA GLY A 435 4.29 -12.49 13.21
C GLY A 435 4.56 -13.44 12.05
N PHE A 436 3.52 -13.99 11.45
CA PHE A 436 3.62 -14.70 10.16
C PHE A 436 2.23 -14.88 9.54
N TRP A 437 2.22 -15.16 8.24
CA TRP A 437 1.05 -15.66 7.51
C TRP A 437 1.11 -17.19 7.36
N SER A 438 0.21 -17.98 7.96
CA SER A 438 -0.81 -17.64 8.96
C SER A 438 -1.05 -18.82 9.92
N VAL A 439 -1.73 -18.60 11.05
CA VAL A 439 -1.99 -19.65 12.05
C VAL A 439 -2.73 -20.85 11.46
N GLY A 440 -3.67 -20.62 10.54
CA GLY A 440 -4.42 -21.69 9.86
C GLY A 440 -3.54 -22.62 9.00
N ARG A 441 -2.34 -22.18 8.64
CA ARG A 441 -1.39 -22.96 7.83
C ARG A 441 -0.46 -23.82 8.67
N ASP A 442 -0.36 -23.57 9.97
CA ASP A 442 0.66 -24.14 10.86
C ASP A 442 0.24 -25.50 11.46
N ASN A 443 0.02 -26.51 10.60
CA ASN A 443 -0.53 -27.81 11.06
C ASN A 443 0.08 -29.09 10.44
N GLY A 444 0.94 -28.96 9.42
CA GLY A 444 1.61 -30.12 8.79
C GLY A 444 0.72 -31.02 7.91
N GLY A 445 -0.53 -30.63 7.63
CA GLY A 445 -1.51 -31.47 6.93
C GLY A 445 -1.26 -31.69 5.42
N CYS A 446 -0.35 -30.94 4.78
CA CYS A 446 -0.03 -31.09 3.36
C CYS A 446 1.47 -31.02 3.06
N PRO A 447 2.28 -32.00 3.47
CA PRO A 447 3.74 -31.95 3.35
C PRO A 447 4.24 -32.24 1.92
N ASN A 448 3.46 -31.93 0.89
CA ASN A 448 3.72 -32.22 -0.52
C ASN A 448 4.04 -30.94 -1.34
N GLY A 449 4.34 -29.82 -0.67
CA GLY A 449 4.63 -28.54 -1.32
C GLY A 449 3.40 -27.77 -1.81
N THR A 450 2.19 -28.19 -1.43
CA THR A 450 0.95 -27.49 -1.83
C THR A 450 0.87 -26.12 -1.18
N LEU A 451 0.59 -25.10 -2.00
CA LEU A 451 0.18 -23.79 -1.53
C LEU A 451 -1.29 -23.86 -1.10
N SER A 452 -1.58 -23.53 0.17
CA SER A 452 -2.92 -23.62 0.72
C SER A 452 -3.13 -22.60 1.85
N PRO A 453 -4.36 -22.07 2.02
CA PRO A 453 -4.71 -21.28 3.19
C PRO A 453 -4.84 -22.12 4.47
N THR A 454 -4.99 -23.45 4.35
CA THR A 454 -5.23 -24.36 5.49
C THR A 454 -4.06 -25.26 5.83
N CYS A 455 -2.91 -25.12 5.17
CA CYS A 455 -1.68 -25.84 5.52
C CYS A 455 -0.46 -25.17 4.85
N SER A 456 0.72 -25.35 5.44
CA SER A 456 1.95 -24.66 5.04
C SER A 456 2.67 -25.29 3.85
N GLY A 457 2.27 -26.48 3.39
CA GLY A 457 2.96 -27.16 2.30
C GLY A 457 4.24 -27.90 2.70
N VAL A 458 4.63 -27.89 3.97
CA VAL A 458 5.87 -28.52 4.48
C VAL A 458 5.59 -29.58 5.54
N SER A 459 6.55 -30.50 5.72
CA SER A 459 6.53 -31.42 6.86
C SER A 459 6.83 -30.63 8.14
N GLN A 460 5.94 -30.74 9.12
CA GLN A 460 6.03 -30.06 10.41
C GLN A 460 5.07 -30.72 11.41
N SER A 461 5.29 -30.44 12.69
CA SER A 461 4.28 -30.68 13.72
C SER A 461 3.23 -29.57 13.73
N ALA A 462 2.08 -29.83 14.37
CA ALA A 462 1.07 -28.81 14.57
C ALA A 462 1.61 -27.67 15.45
N TYR A 463 1.38 -26.43 15.01
CA TYR A 463 1.85 -25.20 15.64
C TYR A 463 3.38 -25.03 15.74
N GLU A 464 4.17 -25.74 14.93
CA GLU A 464 5.63 -25.68 15.01
C GLU A 464 6.19 -24.28 14.74
N PHE A 465 5.65 -23.55 13.76
CA PHE A 465 6.08 -22.17 13.48
C PHE A 465 5.65 -21.21 14.59
N THR A 466 4.45 -21.41 15.15
CA THR A 466 3.96 -20.70 16.33
C THR A 466 4.91 -20.89 17.51
N ASP A 467 5.34 -22.13 17.77
CA ASP A 467 6.24 -22.47 18.87
C ASP A 467 7.64 -21.88 18.70
N ILE A 468 8.12 -21.76 17.47
CA ILE A 468 9.37 -21.05 17.16
C ILE A 468 9.20 -19.57 17.49
N PHE A 469 8.23 -18.89 16.88
CA PHE A 469 8.14 -17.43 16.97
C PHE A 469 7.64 -16.92 18.33
N LYS A 470 6.87 -17.71 19.09
CA LYS A 470 6.43 -17.33 20.46
C LYS A 470 7.57 -17.20 21.46
N ALA A 471 8.77 -17.71 21.14
CA ALA A 471 9.98 -17.50 21.93
C ALA A 471 10.51 -16.05 21.86
N PHE A 472 9.96 -15.20 21.00
CA PHE A 472 10.32 -13.78 20.94
C PHE A 472 9.67 -12.98 22.07
N THR A 473 10.49 -12.46 22.98
CA THR A 473 10.05 -11.69 24.16
C THR A 473 10.31 -10.18 24.07
N GLY A 474 10.83 -9.69 22.93
CA GLY A 474 11.21 -8.29 22.73
C GLY A 474 12.68 -7.98 23.02
#